data_AF-A0A1J9R754-F1
#
_entry.id   AF-A0A1J9R754-F1
#
_cell.length_a   1.000
_cell.length_b   1.000
_cell.length_c   1.000
_cell.angle_alpha   90.00
_cell.angle_beta   90.00
_cell.angle_gamma   90.00
#
_symmetry.space_group_name_H-M   'P 1'
#
loop_
_entity.id
_entity.type
_entity.pdbx_description
1 polymer ?
#
loop_
_entity_poly.entity_id
_entity_poly.type
_entity_poly.pdbx_seq_one_letter_code
_entity_poly.pdbx_strand_id
1 'polypeptide(L)' 'GLADVRGLSPRERARKIIAKCSHPDYKPILQDYFDRAEFECLKKGMGHEPHLLFQAFKMHQNLQEKGTMKITTWE' A
#
# COMPACT_ATOMS: atom_id res chain seq x y z
N GLY A 1 -8.09 7.82 12.01
CA GLY A 1 -8.89 7.09 13.02
C GLY A 1 -8.02 6.07 13.72
N LEU A 2 -8.60 5.00 14.27
CA LEU A 2 -7.89 3.92 14.95
C LEU A 2 -8.13 2.59 14.23
N ALA A 3 -7.08 1.80 14.03
CA ALA A 3 -7.15 0.45 13.48
C ALA A 3 -6.63 -0.57 14.51
N ASP A 4 -7.55 -1.37 15.07
CA ASP A 4 -7.18 -2.54 15.88
C ASP A 4 -6.81 -3.71 14.96
N VAL A 5 -5.59 -4.21 15.08
CA VAL A 5 -5.01 -5.20 14.15
C VAL A 5 -4.63 -6.51 14.83
N ARG A 6 -5.04 -6.71 16.09
CA ARG A 6 -4.77 -7.96 16.83
C ARG A 6 -5.49 -9.13 16.15
N GLY A 7 -4.79 -10.25 15.98
CA GLY A 7 -5.33 -11.46 15.37
C GLY A 7 -5.57 -11.40 13.85
N LEU A 8 -5.14 -10.33 13.17
CA LEU A 8 -5.28 -10.18 11.71
C LEU A 8 -4.02 -10.63 10.98
N SER A 9 -4.20 -11.29 9.83
CA SER A 9 -3.12 -11.54 8.86
C SER A 9 -2.58 -10.22 8.28
N PRO A 10 -1.39 -10.21 7.65
CA PRO A 10 -0.83 -8.98 7.09
C PRO A 10 -1.74 -8.30 6.07
N ARG A 11 -2.43 -9.07 5.22
CA ARG A 11 -3.39 -8.54 4.24
C ARG A 11 -4.62 -7.89 4.90
N GLU A 12 -5.19 -8.52 5.91
CA GLU A 12 -6.32 -7.97 6.67
C GLU A 12 -5.92 -6.71 7.43
N ARG A 13 -4.71 -6.72 8.02
CA ARG A 13 -4.11 -5.56 8.67
C ARG A 13 -3.94 -4.39 7.70
N ALA A 14 -3.40 -4.62 6.51
CA ALA A 14 -3.22 -3.60 5.48
C ALA A 14 -4.55 -2.94 5.10
N ARG A 15 -5.58 -3.73 4.78
CA ARG A 15 -6.93 -3.21 4.46
C ARG A 15 -7.50 -2.35 5.59
N LYS A 16 -7.34 -2.79 6.85
CA LYS A 16 -7.90 -2.06 8.00
C LYS A 16 -7.17 -0.73 8.26
N ILE A 17 -5.84 -0.73 8.15
CA ILE A 17 -5.02 0.49 8.28
C ILE A 17 -5.35 1.48 7.16
N ILE A 18 -5.38 1.03 5.90
CA ILE A 18 -5.72 1.88 4.75
C ILE A 18 -7.12 2.47 4.91
N ALA A 19 -8.09 1.67 5.36
CA ALA A 19 -9.46 2.11 5.52
C ALA A 19 -9.66 3.15 6.63
N LYS A 20 -9.00 2.96 7.79
CA LYS A 20 -9.30 3.69 9.05
C LYS A 20 -8.28 4.77 9.44
N CYS A 21 -7.04 4.66 8.97
CA CYS A 21 -5.93 5.49 9.43
C CYS A 21 -5.35 6.39 8.33
N SER A 22 -5.35 5.96 7.07
CA SER A 22 -4.75 6.75 5.99
C SER A 22 -5.49 8.07 5.75
N HIS A 23 -4.72 9.14 5.54
CA HIS A 23 -5.25 10.44 5.17
C HIS A 23 -6.03 10.35 3.84
N PRO A 24 -7.14 11.10 3.66
CA PRO A 24 -7.96 11.05 2.44
C PRO A 24 -7.16 11.15 1.14
N ASP A 25 -6.19 12.07 1.07
CA ASP A 25 -5.34 12.26 -0.12
C ASP A 25 -4.46 11.05 -0.48
N TYR A 26 -4.09 10.22 0.49
CA TYR A 26 -3.16 9.09 0.29
C TYR A 26 -3.86 7.74 0.29
N LYS A 27 -5.09 7.67 0.79
CA LYS A 27 -5.87 6.44 0.85
C LYS A 27 -6.05 5.80 -0.55
N PRO A 28 -6.40 6.53 -1.62
CA PRO A 28 -6.48 5.95 -2.97
C PRO A 28 -5.12 5.43 -3.48
N ILE A 29 -4.04 6.16 -3.21
CA ILE A 29 -2.68 5.79 -3.63
C ILE A 29 -2.27 4.46 -2.97
N LEU A 30 -2.46 4.34 -1.66
CA LEU A 30 -2.14 3.14 -0.89
C LEU A 30 -3.03 1.95 -1.26
N GLN A 31 -4.32 2.20 -1.53
CA GLN A 31 -5.25 1.16 -1.96
C GLN A 31 -4.84 0.59 -3.31
N ASP A 32 -4.49 1.43 -4.30
CA ASP A 32 -4.02 0.98 -5.61
C ASP A 32 -2.73 0.14 -5.51
N TYR A 33 -1.77 0.54 -4.66
CA TYR A 33 -0.57 -0.28 -4.41
C TYR A 33 -0.94 -1.66 -3.88
N PHE A 34 -1.79 -1.70 -2.86
CA PHE A 34 -2.16 -2.93 -2.20
C PHE A 34 -2.93 -3.86 -3.14
N ASP A 35 -3.88 -3.34 -3.92
CA ASP A 35 -4.70 -4.13 -4.84
C ASP A 35 -3.84 -4.74 -5.97
N ARG A 36 -2.91 -3.96 -6.55
CA ARG A 36 -1.96 -4.46 -7.56
C ARG A 36 -1.02 -5.51 -6.98
N ALA A 37 -0.43 -5.23 -5.82
CA ALA A 37 0.47 -6.16 -5.14
C ALA A 37 -0.24 -7.47 -4.79
N GLU A 38 -1.44 -7.38 -4.22
CA GLU A 38 -2.26 -8.53 -3.84
C GLU A 38 -2.60 -9.39 -5.05
N PHE A 39 -3.04 -8.79 -6.15
CA PHE A 39 -3.33 -9.49 -7.40
C PHE A 39 -2.11 -10.24 -7.96
N GLU A 40 -0.98 -9.55 -8.11
CA GLU A 40 0.25 -10.13 -8.68
C GLU A 40 0.84 -11.23 -7.80
N CYS A 41 0.88 -11.01 -6.49
CA CYS A 41 1.45 -11.96 -5.54
C CYS A 41 0.57 -13.21 -5.37
N LEU A 42 -0.77 -13.06 -5.33
CA LEU A 42 -1.68 -14.20 -5.22
C LEU A 42 -1.61 -15.13 -6.43
N LYS A 43 -1.53 -14.56 -7.64
CA LYS A 43 -1.33 -15.35 -8.87
C LYS A 43 -0.07 -16.20 -8.83
N LYS A 44 0.96 -15.74 -8.13
CA LYS A 44 2.26 -16.41 -8.02
C LYS A 44 2.39 -17.28 -6.75
N GLY A 45 1.34 -17.39 -5.93
CA GLY A 45 1.40 -18.12 -4.66
C GLY A 45 2.25 -17.45 -3.57
N MET A 46 2.57 -16.16 -3.70
CA MET A 46 3.45 -15.39 -2.80
C MET A 46 2.67 -14.32 -1.99
N GLY A 47 1.43 -14.64 -1.59
CA GLY A 47 0.47 -13.65 -1.09
C GLY A 47 0.44 -13.42 0.43
N HIS A 48 1.43 -13.88 1.22
CA HIS A 48 1.40 -13.64 2.67
C HIS A 48 1.52 -12.14 3.00
N GLU A 49 2.55 -11.49 2.45
CA GLU A 49 2.82 -10.06 2.53
C GLU A 49 3.07 -9.52 1.11
N PRO A 50 2.01 -9.20 0.37
CA PRO A 50 2.12 -8.86 -1.04
C PRO A 50 2.84 -7.52 -1.23
N HIS A 51 3.89 -7.52 -2.05
CA HIS A 51 4.66 -6.32 -2.37
C HIS A 51 5.07 -6.28 -3.86
N LEU A 52 5.02 -5.08 -4.42
CA LEU A 52 5.71 -4.74 -5.66
C LEU A 52 7.07 -4.13 -5.30
N LEU A 53 8.13 -4.94 -5.32
CA LEU A 53 9.43 -4.57 -4.74
C LEU A 53 10.08 -3.35 -5.40
N PHE A 54 9.94 -3.21 -6.71
CA PHE A 54 10.50 -2.07 -7.46
C PHE A 54 9.72 -0.76 -7.25
N GLN A 55 8.49 -0.86 -6.73
CA GLN A 55 7.61 0.28 -6.46
C GLN A 55 7.48 0.61 -4.96
N ALA A 56 7.97 -0.27 -4.07
CA ALA A 56 7.77 -0.15 -2.62
C ALA A 56 8.24 1.20 -2.05
N PHE A 57 9.28 1.79 -2.65
CA PHE A 57 9.83 3.08 -2.23
C PHE A 57 9.46 4.26 -3.15
N LYS A 58 8.55 4.10 -4.12
CA LYS A 58 8.21 5.13 -5.11
C LYS A 58 7.73 6.45 -4.48
N MET A 59 6.89 6.38 -3.44
CA MET A 59 6.44 7.58 -2.72
C MET A 59 7.62 8.35 -2.08
N HIS A 60 8.61 7.63 -1.55
CA HIS A 60 9.81 8.22 -0.95
C HIS A 60 10.73 8.84 -2.02
N GLN A 61 10.91 8.16 -3.15
CA GLN A 61 11.66 8.68 -4.30
C GLN A 61 11.01 9.97 -4.83
N ASN A 62 9.68 9.97 -4.99
CA ASN A 62 8.95 11.16 -5.45
C ASN A 62 9.03 12.32 -4.46
N LEU A 63 9.10 12.03 -3.15
CA LEU A 63 9.35 13.07 -2.14
C LEU A 63 10.74 13.68 -2.31
N GLN A 64 11.77 12.86 -2.52
CA GLN A 64 13.13 13.33 -2.75
C GLN A 64 13.23 14.17 -4.03
N GLU A 65 12.58 13.75 -5.12
CA GLU A 65 12.69 14.38 -6.44
C GLU A 65 11.80 15.62 -6.59
N LYS A 66 10.59 15.60 -6.01
CA LYS A 66 9.52 16.58 -6.27
C LYS A 66 9.00 17.27 -5.02
N GLY A 67 9.55 16.97 -3.86
CA GLY A 67 9.12 17.56 -2.58
C GLY A 67 7.76 17.08 -2.09
N THR A 68 7.19 16.01 -2.65
CA THR A 68 5.89 15.45 -2.23
C THR A 68 5.83 13.94 -2.38
N MET A 69 5.11 13.24 -1.48
CA MET A 69 4.84 11.81 -1.62
C MET A 69 3.64 11.50 -2.53
N LYS A 70 2.89 12.52 -2.97
CA LYS A 70 1.75 12.32 -3.88
C LYS A 70 2.26 11.91 -5.27
N ILE A 71 1.89 10.73 -5.70
CA ILE A 71 2.19 10.19 -7.03
C ILE A 71 0.92 10.12 -7.88
N THR A 72 1.06 10.27 -9.19
CA THR A 72 -0.02 10.14 -10.17
C THR A 72 -0.13 8.73 -10.74
N THR A 73 0.95 7.95 -10.69
CA THR A 73 1.03 6.57 -11.18
C THR A 73 2.06 5.77 -10.38
N TRP A 74 1.87 4.44 -10.32
CA TRP A 74 2.83 3.48 -9.78
C TRP A 74 3.84 2.98 -10.84
N GLU A 75 3.68 3.42 -12.08
CA GLU A 75 4.64 3.22 -13.19
C GLU A 75 5.91 4.08 -13.00
#